data_AF-A0A8C6Q1X3-F1
#
_entry.id   AF-A0A8C6Q1X3-F1
#
_cell.length_a   1.000
_cell.length_b   1.000
_cell.length_c   1.000
_cell.angle_alpha   90.00
_cell.angle_beta   90.00
_cell.angle_gamma   90.00
#
_symmetry.space_group_name_H-M   'P 1'
#
loop_
_entity.id
_entity.type
_entity.pdbx_description
1 polymer ?
#
loop_
_entity_poly.entity_id
_entity_poly.type
_entity_poly.pdbx_seq_one_letter_code
_entity_poly.pdbx_strand_id
1 'polypeptide(L)'
;MSFSTLAFNSFTIIYLQSVGDEEIFLPSDEIWVYDLERGIWEVFHMTGQVPPSMSGSCSSSLNGNMYIFGGCDDNGQTNQMYCVDLMDGKYTWKKILQEFGSAPSPRDKLSCWVYNGRLIYFGGYGHKILSEMNSRNRSFILDETSWVEDMFWGWNNEVHIFDPIQMSWSEPQTHGRPPAPRAAHAGATLGSKGYICGGRVMETRTSDIHCLDLETWTWSEIVPLSNLPVGRSWHTLTTVSDTAMFLFGGLSVDFPLSSAGGWCQKRANPY
;
A
#
# COMPACT_ATOMS: atom_id res chain seq x y z
N MET A 1 -23.58 -24.20 4.45
CA MET A 1 -23.24 -23.64 3.13
C MET A 1 -21.95 -22.86 3.33
N SER A 2 -20.87 -23.24 2.63
CA SER A 2 -19.56 -22.59 2.80
C SER A 2 -19.56 -21.28 2.00
N PHE A 3 -19.45 -20.15 2.70
CA PHE A 3 -19.22 -18.86 2.07
C PHE A 3 -17.74 -18.83 1.64
N SER A 4 -17.49 -18.92 0.33
CA SER A 4 -16.18 -18.63 -0.23
C SER A 4 -16.09 -17.11 -0.44
N THR A 5 -15.68 -16.39 0.59
CA THR A 5 -15.35 -14.97 0.45
C THR A 5 -14.09 -14.87 -0.40
N LEU A 6 -14.22 -14.34 -1.63
CA LEU A 6 -13.08 -13.92 -2.45
C LEU A 6 -12.41 -12.76 -1.72
N ALA A 7 -11.41 -13.06 -0.87
CA ALA A 7 -10.58 -12.05 -0.23
C ALA A 7 -9.69 -11.42 -1.30
N PHE A 8 -10.06 -10.23 -1.77
CA PHE A 8 -9.18 -9.40 -2.56
C PHE A 8 -8.04 -8.92 -1.65
N ASN A 9 -6.86 -9.52 -1.81
CA ASN A 9 -5.69 -9.43 -0.91
C ASN A 9 -4.97 -8.06 -0.88
N SER A 10 -5.64 -6.96 -1.18
CA SER A 10 -5.15 -5.61 -0.93
C SER A 10 -6.27 -4.64 -1.27
N PHE A 11 -6.97 -4.12 -0.26
CA PHE A 11 -7.85 -2.97 -0.48
C PHE A 11 -6.99 -1.71 -0.42
N THR A 12 -6.97 -0.93 -1.50
CA THR A 12 -6.65 0.50 -1.37
C THR A 12 -7.94 1.16 -0.92
N ILE A 13 -8.06 1.44 0.37
CA ILE A 13 -9.19 2.23 0.85
C ILE A 13 -8.88 3.69 0.50
N ILE A 14 -9.68 4.26 -0.41
CA ILE A 14 -9.52 5.64 -0.84
C ILE A 14 -10.30 6.50 0.16
N TYR A 15 -9.60 7.03 1.16
CA TYR A 15 -10.12 7.98 2.14
C TYR A 15 -9.91 9.45 1.72
N LEU A 16 -9.93 9.73 0.41
CA LEU A 16 -9.71 11.10 -0.08
C LEU A 16 -10.81 11.48 -1.07
N GLN A 17 -11.54 12.54 -0.74
CA GLN A 17 -12.41 13.25 -1.67
C GLN A 17 -11.82 14.63 -1.92
N SER A 18 -11.54 14.97 -3.17
CA SER A 18 -11.20 16.33 -3.56
C SER A 18 -12.49 17.07 -3.93
N VAL A 19 -12.74 18.20 -3.26
CA VAL A 19 -13.84 19.12 -3.58
C VAL A 19 -13.21 20.47 -3.91
N GLY A 20 -13.00 20.76 -5.20
CA GLY A 20 -12.23 21.92 -5.62
C GLY A 20 -10.74 21.73 -5.37
N ASP A 21 -10.05 22.74 -4.84
CA ASP A 21 -8.62 22.69 -4.48
C ASP A 21 -8.38 22.15 -3.05
N GLU A 22 -9.44 21.80 -2.31
CA GLU A 22 -9.33 21.25 -0.95
C GLU A 22 -9.40 19.72 -0.97
N GLU A 23 -8.44 19.10 -0.28
CA GLU A 23 -8.45 17.67 0.01
C GLU A 23 -9.21 17.44 1.33
N ILE A 24 -10.33 16.72 1.24
CA ILE A 24 -11.16 16.38 2.40
C ILE A 24 -10.96 14.89 2.67
N PHE A 25 -10.46 14.57 3.87
CA PHE A 25 -10.42 13.19 4.32
C PHE A 25 -11.84 12.71 4.63
N LEU A 26 -12.15 11.49 4.18
CA LEU A 26 -13.42 10.85 4.50
C LEU A 26 -13.47 10.45 5.99
N PRO A 27 -14.67 10.27 6.56
CA PRO A 27 -14.82 9.84 7.95
C PRO A 27 -14.10 8.51 8.22
N SER A 28 -13.32 8.46 9.30
CA SER A 28 -12.53 7.29 9.73
C SER A 28 -13.35 6.30 10.56
N ASP A 29 -14.54 6.71 10.98
CA ASP A 29 -15.53 5.91 11.70
C ASP A 29 -16.60 5.31 10.77
N GLU A 30 -16.42 5.32 9.46
CA GLU A 30 -17.33 4.65 8.51
C GLU A 30 -16.64 3.50 7.77
N ILE A 31 -17.31 2.34 7.71
CA ILE A 31 -16.97 1.25 6.79
C ILE A 31 -18.14 0.98 5.85
N TRP A 32 -17.82 0.96 4.57
CA TRP A 32 -18.77 0.71 3.49
C TRP A 32 -18.61 -0.72 2.98
N VAL A 33 -19.67 -1.52 3.09
CA VAL A 33 -19.71 -2.92 2.67
C VAL A 33 -20.60 -3.03 1.44
N TYR A 34 -20.08 -3.63 0.37
CA TYR A 34 -20.87 -3.93 -0.82
C TYR A 34 -21.35 -5.38 -0.76
N ASP A 35 -22.66 -5.57 -0.61
CA ASP A 35 -23.29 -6.88 -0.69
C ASP A 35 -23.45 -7.27 -2.17
N LEU A 36 -22.69 -8.29 -2.60
CA LEU A 36 -22.69 -8.77 -3.98
C LEU A 36 -23.98 -9.48 -4.38
N GLU A 37 -24.70 -10.10 -3.44
CA GLU A 37 -25.94 -10.82 -3.72
C GLU A 37 -27.12 -9.85 -3.89
N ARG A 38 -27.18 -8.84 -3.02
CA ARG A 38 -28.24 -7.83 -3.00
C ARG A 38 -27.92 -6.64 -3.92
N GLY A 39 -26.65 -6.44 -4.27
CA GLY A 39 -26.19 -5.32 -5.11
C GLY A 39 -26.28 -3.97 -4.43
N ILE A 40 -26.18 -3.91 -3.09
CA ILE A 40 -26.35 -2.69 -2.31
C ILE A 40 -25.09 -2.36 -1.51
N TRP A 41 -24.89 -1.06 -1.28
CA TRP A 41 -23.93 -0.57 -0.31
C TRP A 41 -24.61 -0.39 1.04
N GLU A 42 -23.99 -0.93 2.08
CA GLU A 42 -24.37 -0.72 3.48
C GLU A 42 -23.23 0.02 4.18
N VAL A 43 -23.57 1.08 4.92
CA VAL A 43 -22.62 1.82 5.74
C VAL A 43 -22.78 1.42 7.20
N PHE A 44 -21.67 1.10 7.85
CA PHE A 44 -21.61 0.82 9.27
C PHE A 44 -20.72 1.84 9.96
N HIS A 45 -21.15 2.29 11.13
CA HIS A 45 -20.38 3.19 11.96
C HIS A 45 -19.49 2.38 12.90
N MET A 46 -18.19 2.59 12.79
CA MET A 46 -17.16 1.93 13.57
C MET A 46 -16.95 2.63 14.90
N THR A 47 -16.57 1.86 15.91
CA THR A 47 -16.39 2.35 17.29
C THR A 47 -15.01 1.97 17.82
N GLY A 48 -14.67 2.39 19.04
CA GLY A 48 -13.41 2.01 19.69
C GLY A 48 -12.28 3.01 19.44
N GLN A 49 -11.07 2.51 19.19
CA GLN A 49 -9.89 3.34 18.95
C GLN A 49 -9.79 3.70 17.47
N VAL A 50 -10.72 4.56 17.02
CA VAL A 50 -10.84 4.98 15.62
C VAL A 50 -9.51 5.64 15.16
N PRO A 51 -8.93 5.22 14.02
CA PRO A 51 -7.76 5.88 13.45
C PRO A 51 -8.10 7.32 13.01
N PRO A 52 -7.12 8.22 12.86
CA PRO A 52 -7.36 9.50 12.20
C PRO A 52 -7.91 9.31 10.78
N SER A 53 -8.71 10.27 10.31
CA SER A 53 -9.05 10.36 8.89
C SER A 53 -7.78 10.70 8.09
N MET A 54 -7.40 9.82 7.16
CA MET A 54 -6.06 9.81 6.57
C MET A 54 -6.08 9.19 5.18
N SER A 55 -5.18 9.61 4.30
CA SER A 55 -5.02 9.01 2.96
C SER A 55 -3.77 8.15 2.86
N GLY A 56 -3.71 7.31 1.82
CA GLY A 56 -2.51 6.53 1.51
C GLY A 56 -2.14 5.44 2.53
N SER A 57 -3.02 5.12 3.49
CA SER A 57 -2.86 3.98 4.38
C SER A 57 -2.80 2.68 3.60
N CYS A 58 -2.04 1.71 4.12
CA CYS A 58 -1.99 0.38 3.54
C CYS A 58 -2.91 -0.54 4.33
N SER A 59 -3.90 -1.14 3.68
CA SER A 59 -4.81 -2.09 4.30
C SER A 59 -4.61 -3.52 3.78
N SER A 60 -4.86 -4.51 4.64
CA SER A 60 -4.83 -5.93 4.27
C SER A 60 -5.74 -6.74 5.15
N SER A 61 -6.37 -7.77 4.57
CA SER A 61 -7.21 -8.71 5.29
C SER A 61 -6.42 -9.96 5.66
N LEU A 62 -6.49 -10.37 6.92
CA LEU A 62 -5.91 -11.62 7.41
C LEU A 62 -6.85 -12.24 8.44
N ASN A 63 -7.25 -13.50 8.23
CA ASN A 63 -8.10 -14.28 9.14
C ASN A 63 -9.37 -13.53 9.59
N GLY A 64 -10.09 -12.91 8.65
CA GLY A 64 -11.32 -12.16 8.93
C GLY A 64 -11.10 -10.78 9.57
N ASN A 65 -9.86 -10.40 9.90
CA ASN A 65 -9.54 -9.08 10.41
C ASN A 65 -8.99 -8.21 9.28
N MET A 66 -9.38 -6.93 9.26
CA MET A 66 -8.70 -5.91 8.47
C MET A 66 -7.65 -5.25 9.34
N TYR A 67 -6.45 -5.12 8.80
CA TYR A 67 -5.36 -4.37 9.38
C TYR A 67 -5.07 -3.16 8.49
N ILE A 68 -4.86 -2.00 9.11
CA ILE A 68 -4.35 -0.80 8.43
C ILE A 68 -3.03 -0.39 9.08
N PHE A 69 -2.07 0.03 8.26
CA PHE A 69 -0.79 0.56 8.70
C PHE A 69 -0.41 1.80 7.91
N GLY A 70 0.10 2.81 8.63
CA GLY A 70 0.59 4.05 8.07
C GLY A 70 -0.49 4.84 7.34
N GLY A 71 -0.05 5.78 6.50
CA GLY A 71 -0.84 6.78 5.80
C GLY A 71 -0.55 8.19 6.31
N CYS A 72 -1.26 9.19 5.79
CA CYS A 72 -0.99 10.61 6.01
C CYS A 72 -2.29 11.35 6.37
N ASP A 73 -2.27 12.07 7.49
CA ASP A 73 -3.33 13.00 7.90
C ASP A 73 -2.80 14.45 7.90
N ASP A 74 -3.55 15.39 8.49
CA ASP A 74 -3.17 16.81 8.60
C ASP A 74 -1.87 17.05 9.38
N ASN A 75 -1.44 16.10 10.21
CA ASN A 75 -0.18 16.15 10.96
C ASN A 75 0.97 15.43 10.22
N GLY A 76 0.71 14.90 9.03
CA GLY A 76 1.69 14.20 8.20
C GLY A 76 1.59 12.68 8.28
N GLN A 77 2.66 11.99 7.87
CA GLN A 77 2.68 10.53 7.85
C GLN A 77 2.75 9.94 9.26
N THR A 78 2.10 8.78 9.43
CA THR A 78 2.13 7.98 10.66
C THR A 78 2.73 6.60 10.41
N ASN A 79 3.16 5.92 11.48
CA ASN A 79 3.49 4.49 11.49
C ASN A 79 2.55 3.70 12.40
N GLN A 80 1.41 4.28 12.76
CA GLN A 80 0.44 3.60 13.61
C GLN A 80 -0.25 2.47 12.85
N MET A 81 -0.66 1.46 13.61
CA MET A 81 -1.35 0.29 13.11
C MET A 81 -2.66 0.09 13.87
N TYR A 82 -3.70 -0.28 13.15
CA TYR A 82 -5.03 -0.55 13.71
C TYR A 82 -5.59 -1.82 13.10
N CYS A 83 -6.48 -2.50 13.83
CA CYS A 83 -7.24 -3.62 13.30
C CYS A 83 -8.72 -3.57 13.70
N VAL A 84 -9.54 -4.21 12.87
CA VAL A 84 -10.97 -4.41 13.10
C VAL A 84 -11.35 -5.81 12.63
N ASP A 85 -12.19 -6.49 13.41
CA ASP A 85 -12.78 -7.76 13.03
C ASP A 85 -13.90 -7.49 12.03
N LEU A 86 -13.79 -8.02 10.81
CA LEU A 86 -14.80 -7.85 9.77
C LEU A 86 -15.94 -8.88 9.86
N MET A 87 -15.82 -9.87 10.75
CA MET A 87 -16.74 -11.00 10.84
C MET A 87 -17.68 -10.91 12.05
N ASP A 88 -17.40 -10.02 13.01
CA ASP A 88 -18.18 -9.90 14.25
C ASP A 88 -19.42 -9.00 14.14
N GLY A 89 -19.55 -8.25 13.04
CA GLY A 89 -20.63 -7.30 12.76
C GLY A 89 -20.68 -6.09 13.71
N LYS A 90 -19.73 -5.95 14.63
CA LYS A 90 -19.61 -4.82 15.56
C LYS A 90 -18.65 -3.76 15.05
N TYR A 91 -17.66 -4.17 14.24
CA TYR A 91 -16.68 -3.29 13.61
C TYR A 91 -16.04 -2.30 14.60
N THR A 92 -15.47 -2.84 15.67
CA THR A 92 -14.76 -2.05 16.69
C THR A 92 -13.26 -1.99 16.38
N TRP A 93 -12.76 -0.79 16.09
CA TRP A 93 -11.34 -0.52 15.91
C TRP A 93 -10.55 -0.75 17.20
N LYS A 94 -9.38 -1.36 17.03
CA LYS A 94 -8.36 -1.51 18.05
C LYS A 94 -7.05 -0.95 17.51
N LYS A 95 -6.42 -0.06 18.28
CA LYS A 95 -5.05 0.38 18.02
C LYS A 95 -4.11 -0.75 18.44
N ILE A 96 -3.27 -1.17 17.51
CA ILE A 96 -2.25 -2.17 17.76
C ILE A 96 -1.06 -1.48 18.41
N LEU A 97 -0.71 -1.95 19.60
CA LEU A 97 0.53 -1.61 20.27
C LEU A 97 1.46 -2.80 20.12
N GLN A 98 2.64 -2.61 19.52
CA GLN A 98 3.62 -3.68 19.45
C GLN A 98 4.20 -3.98 20.84
N GLU A 99 4.46 -5.26 21.11
CA GLU A 99 5.17 -5.71 22.31
C GLU A 99 6.68 -5.78 22.09
N PHE A 100 7.10 -6.09 20.85
CA PHE A 100 8.50 -6.30 20.50
C PHE A 100 8.86 -5.72 19.13
N GLY A 101 10.14 -5.41 18.97
CA GLY A 101 10.69 -4.84 17.75
C GLY A 101 10.30 -3.38 17.52
N SER A 102 10.77 -2.83 16.42
CA SER A 102 10.51 -1.43 16.03
C SER A 102 9.61 -1.41 14.81
N ALA A 103 8.54 -0.63 14.88
CA ALA A 103 7.70 -0.37 13.71
C ALA A 103 8.52 0.33 12.61
N PRO A 104 8.10 0.22 11.34
CA PRO A 104 8.69 1.01 10.27
C PRO A 104 8.57 2.51 10.57
N SER A 105 9.42 3.33 9.93
CA SER A 105 9.28 4.79 10.03
C SER A 105 7.93 5.26 9.46
N PRO A 106 7.39 6.41 9.91
CA PRO A 106 6.10 6.91 9.43
C PRO A 106 6.08 7.07 7.91
N ARG A 107 5.08 6.45 7.25
CA ARG A 107 5.01 6.37 5.79
C ARG A 107 3.60 6.09 5.27
N ASP A 108 3.38 6.41 4.01
CA ASP A 108 2.15 6.15 3.26
C ASP A 108 2.46 5.54 1.87
N LYS A 109 1.41 5.25 1.09
CA LYS A 109 1.51 4.81 -0.32
C LYS A 109 2.42 3.59 -0.50
N LEU A 110 2.37 2.68 0.45
CA LEU A 110 3.10 1.41 0.46
C LEU A 110 2.19 0.25 0.05
N SER A 111 2.73 -0.96 -0.02
CA SER A 111 1.95 -2.19 -0.22
C SER A 111 2.19 -3.19 0.91
N CYS A 112 1.30 -4.17 1.01
CA CYS A 112 1.38 -5.26 1.98
C CYS A 112 1.06 -6.58 1.29
N TRP A 113 1.86 -7.60 1.59
CA TRP A 113 1.59 -8.99 1.25
C TRP A 113 1.18 -9.77 2.49
N VAL A 114 0.22 -10.68 2.32
CA VAL A 114 -0.23 -11.58 3.40
C VAL A 114 0.30 -12.97 3.09
N TYR A 115 1.16 -13.50 3.96
CA TYR A 115 1.75 -14.83 3.79
C TYR A 115 1.98 -15.52 5.12
N ASN A 116 1.61 -16.80 5.22
CA ASN A 116 1.78 -17.64 6.42
C ASN A 116 1.34 -16.96 7.74
N GLY A 117 0.19 -16.30 7.71
CA GLY A 117 -0.38 -15.64 8.90
C GLY A 117 0.31 -14.34 9.30
N ARG A 118 1.13 -13.76 8.42
CA ARG A 118 1.88 -12.52 8.67
C ARG A 118 1.55 -11.45 7.63
N LEU A 119 1.73 -10.20 8.03
CA LEU A 119 1.59 -9.01 7.19
C LEU A 119 2.99 -8.50 6.84
N ILE A 120 3.29 -8.36 5.56
CA ILE A 120 4.63 -8.08 5.06
C ILE A 120 4.57 -6.80 4.22
N TYR A 121 5.03 -5.70 4.80
CA TYR A 121 4.98 -4.37 4.22
C TYR A 121 6.23 -4.07 3.40
N PHE A 122 6.04 -3.42 2.26
CA PHE A 122 7.14 -2.99 1.39
C PHE A 122 6.97 -1.55 0.91
N GLY A 123 8.07 -0.81 0.96
CA GLY A 123 8.18 0.51 0.38
C GLY A 123 7.28 1.57 1.02
N GLY A 124 7.01 2.64 0.27
CA GLY A 124 6.26 3.81 0.75
C GLY A 124 7.06 5.11 0.65
N TYR A 125 6.37 6.20 0.97
CA TYR A 125 6.94 7.54 1.10
C TYR A 125 6.68 8.05 2.52
N GLY A 126 7.70 8.61 3.14
CA GLY A 126 7.62 8.98 4.54
C GLY A 126 8.89 9.64 5.01
N HIS A 127 9.03 9.82 6.32
CA HIS A 127 10.20 10.47 6.89
C HIS A 127 11.02 9.54 7.78
N LYS A 128 12.29 9.93 7.93
CA LYS A 128 13.23 9.41 8.93
C LYS A 128 13.91 10.58 9.61
N ILE A 129 14.31 10.39 10.86
CA ILE A 129 15.18 11.34 11.55
C ILE A 129 16.65 11.09 11.21
N LEU A 130 17.50 12.10 11.36
CA LEU A 130 18.93 12.03 11.00
C LEU A 130 19.65 10.81 11.63
N SER A 131 19.32 10.44 12.87
CA SER A 131 19.93 9.29 13.56
C SER A 131 19.55 7.93 12.97
N GLU A 132 18.41 7.85 12.27
CA GLU A 132 17.94 6.64 11.59
C GLU A 132 18.46 6.53 10.14
N MET A 133 18.96 7.63 9.59
CA MET A 133 19.54 7.66 8.26
C MET A 133 20.96 7.10 8.28
N ASN A 134 21.09 5.85 7.85
CA ASN A 134 22.39 5.27 7.57
C ASN A 134 22.81 5.60 6.14
N SER A 135 23.77 6.50 5.97
CA SER A 135 24.29 6.92 4.65
C SER A 135 24.89 5.79 3.81
N ARG A 136 25.18 4.62 4.41
CA ARG A 136 25.61 3.41 3.69
C ARG A 136 24.44 2.54 3.24
N ASN A 137 23.27 2.71 3.83
CA ASN A 137 22.07 1.96 3.50
C ASN A 137 21.33 2.65 2.35
N ARG A 138 21.29 2.00 1.18
CA ARG A 138 20.59 2.49 0.00
C ARG A 138 19.07 2.20 0.04
N SER A 139 18.56 1.83 1.21
CA SER A 139 17.15 1.51 1.37
C SER A 139 16.22 2.72 1.43
N PHE A 140 16.81 3.92 1.54
CA PHE A 140 16.10 5.19 1.58
C PHE A 140 16.69 6.16 0.56
N ILE A 141 15.84 6.78 -0.25
CA ILE A 141 16.20 7.85 -1.17
C ILE A 141 15.52 9.12 -0.67
N LEU A 142 16.34 10.09 -0.26
CA LEU A 142 15.91 11.41 0.17
C LEU A 142 15.22 12.15 -0.98
N ASP A 143 14.06 12.73 -0.71
CA ASP A 143 13.53 13.85 -1.48
C ASP A 143 14.23 15.13 -1.00
N GLU A 144 15.23 15.59 -1.76
CA GLU A 144 16.07 16.73 -1.41
C GLU A 144 15.28 18.05 -1.21
N THR A 145 14.03 18.08 -1.69
CA THR A 145 13.15 19.25 -1.55
C THR A 145 12.24 19.19 -0.32
N SER A 146 12.24 18.09 0.42
CA SER A 146 11.29 17.81 1.49
C SER A 146 11.98 17.48 2.82
N TRP A 147 12.28 18.51 3.62
CA TRP A 147 12.83 18.36 4.97
C TRP A 147 12.36 19.49 5.90
N VAL A 148 12.27 19.19 7.19
CA VAL A 148 11.98 20.14 8.27
C VAL A 148 12.85 19.77 9.45
N GLU A 149 13.72 20.69 9.88
CA GLU A 149 14.68 20.45 10.97
C GLU A 149 15.51 19.16 10.72
N ASP A 150 15.43 18.19 11.64
CA ASP A 150 16.14 16.90 11.55
C ASP A 150 15.29 15.78 10.90
N MET A 151 14.16 16.13 10.28
CA MET A 151 13.23 15.20 9.64
C MET A 151 13.32 15.28 8.12
N PHE A 152 13.56 14.12 7.49
CA PHE A 152 13.89 14.02 6.08
C PHE A 152 12.93 13.06 5.39
N TRP A 153 12.22 13.55 4.37
CA TRP A 153 11.27 12.74 3.62
C TRP A 153 11.92 12.04 2.45
N GLY A 154 11.34 10.93 2.04
CA GLY A 154 11.87 10.16 0.95
C GLY A 154 11.13 8.87 0.72
N TRP A 155 11.63 8.13 -0.26
CA TRP A 155 11.13 6.81 -0.60
C TRP A 155 11.95 5.74 0.09
N ASN A 156 11.31 4.62 0.43
CA ASN A 156 11.98 3.46 1.02
C ASN A 156 11.76 2.18 0.19
N ASN A 157 12.64 1.19 0.33
CA ASN A 157 12.45 -0.20 -0.17
C ASN A 157 12.63 -1.25 0.94
N GLU A 158 12.53 -0.83 2.20
CA GLU A 158 12.61 -1.73 3.35
C GLU A 158 11.42 -2.70 3.34
N VAL A 159 11.69 -3.94 3.80
CA VAL A 159 10.67 -4.97 4.01
C VAL A 159 10.46 -5.10 5.51
N HIS A 160 9.22 -5.03 5.97
CA HIS A 160 8.88 -5.15 7.39
C HIS A 160 7.78 -6.18 7.59
N ILE A 161 7.95 -7.04 8.59
CA ILE A 161 7.00 -8.11 8.92
C ILE A 161 6.32 -7.75 10.24
N PHE A 162 5.00 -7.75 10.24
CA PHE A 162 4.20 -7.76 11.45
C PHE A 162 3.62 -9.15 11.70
N ASP A 163 3.92 -9.72 12.87
CA ASP A 163 3.33 -10.96 13.35
C ASP A 163 2.18 -10.64 14.31
N PRO A 164 0.90 -10.86 13.91
CA PRO A 164 -0.25 -10.51 14.74
C PRO A 164 -0.46 -11.45 15.94
N ILE A 165 0.24 -12.59 16.00
CA ILE A 165 0.19 -13.49 17.16
C ILE A 165 1.15 -13.00 18.24
N GLN A 166 2.36 -12.60 17.82
CA GLN A 166 3.39 -12.10 18.74
C GLN A 166 3.31 -10.60 18.99
N MET A 167 2.45 -9.88 18.27
CA MET A 167 2.33 -8.42 18.30
C MET A 167 3.70 -7.76 18.11
N SER A 168 4.48 -8.24 17.13
CA SER A 168 5.88 -7.87 16.96
C SER A 168 6.21 -7.45 15.55
N TRP A 169 7.14 -6.51 15.44
CA TRP A 169 7.76 -6.11 14.19
C TRP A 169 9.14 -6.74 14.02
N SER A 170 9.47 -7.11 12.80
CA SER A 170 10.81 -7.57 12.42
C SER A 170 11.15 -7.20 10.99
N GLU A 171 12.45 -7.03 10.71
CA GLU A 171 12.98 -6.83 9.37
C GLU A 171 13.73 -8.10 8.94
N PRO A 172 13.29 -8.80 7.88
CA PRO A 172 14.00 -9.96 7.39
C PRO A 172 15.29 -9.54 6.68
N GLN A 173 16.33 -10.36 6.80
CA GLN A 173 17.48 -10.20 5.93
C GLN A 173 17.09 -10.62 4.50
N THR A 174 17.07 -9.67 3.59
CA THR A 174 16.76 -9.94 2.18
C THR A 174 18.03 -10.16 1.35
N HIS A 175 17.87 -10.88 0.25
CA HIS A 175 18.93 -11.23 -0.69
C HIS A 175 18.52 -10.87 -2.13
N GLY A 176 19.47 -10.99 -3.07
CA GLY A 176 19.21 -10.68 -4.48
C GLY A 176 19.24 -9.19 -4.78
N ARG A 177 18.47 -8.77 -5.79
CA ARG A 177 18.43 -7.38 -6.26
C ARG A 177 17.07 -6.76 -5.92
N PRO A 178 16.94 -5.99 -4.82
CA PRO A 178 15.69 -5.35 -4.50
C PRO A 178 15.37 -4.24 -5.51
N PRO A 179 14.09 -3.94 -5.73
CA PRO A 179 13.68 -2.73 -6.42
C PRO A 179 14.23 -1.47 -5.74
N ALA A 180 14.42 -0.40 -6.51
CA ALA A 180 14.72 0.92 -5.95
C ALA A 180 13.62 1.39 -4.97
N PRO A 181 13.98 2.18 -3.93
CA PRO A 181 13.03 2.85 -3.04
C PRO A 181 11.91 3.55 -3.80
N ARG A 182 10.66 3.24 -3.43
CA ARG A 182 9.49 3.64 -4.21
C ARG A 182 8.21 3.74 -3.38
N ALA A 183 7.29 4.54 -3.86
CA ALA A 183 5.93 4.67 -3.31
C ALA A 183 4.89 4.59 -4.43
N ALA A 184 3.62 4.43 -4.06
CA ALA A 184 2.48 4.33 -4.98
C ALA A 184 2.68 3.26 -6.07
N HIS A 185 3.45 2.22 -5.75
CA HIS A 185 3.58 0.99 -6.52
C HIS A 185 2.39 0.08 -6.19
N ALA A 186 2.13 -0.92 -7.03
CA ALA A 186 1.12 -1.93 -6.73
C ALA A 186 1.79 -3.23 -6.29
N GLY A 187 1.29 -3.83 -5.19
CA GLY A 187 1.72 -5.12 -4.69
C GLY A 187 0.65 -6.19 -4.93
N ALA A 188 1.05 -7.42 -5.20
CA ALA A 188 0.16 -8.58 -5.28
C ALA A 188 0.85 -9.85 -4.76
N THR A 189 0.10 -10.74 -4.12
CA THR A 189 0.64 -12.03 -3.62
C THR A 189 0.19 -13.17 -4.52
N LEU A 190 1.10 -14.08 -4.86
CA LEU A 190 0.79 -15.32 -5.60
C LEU A 190 1.73 -16.44 -5.14
N GLY A 191 1.16 -17.50 -4.55
CA GLY A 191 1.93 -18.58 -3.93
C GLY A 191 2.82 -18.04 -2.79
N SER A 192 4.10 -18.43 -2.79
CA SER A 192 5.10 -17.93 -1.85
C SER A 192 5.77 -16.63 -2.29
N LYS A 193 5.21 -15.90 -3.27
CA LYS A 193 5.84 -14.71 -3.85
C LYS A 193 5.01 -13.46 -3.66
N GLY A 194 5.66 -12.41 -3.16
CA GLY A 194 5.14 -11.05 -3.14
C GLY A 194 5.67 -10.28 -4.34
N TYR A 195 4.79 -9.87 -5.24
CA TYR A 195 5.12 -9.11 -6.45
C TYR A 195 4.93 -7.61 -6.21
N ILE A 196 5.79 -6.80 -6.82
CA ILE A 196 5.65 -5.35 -6.96
C ILE A 196 5.69 -4.99 -8.45
N CYS A 197 4.83 -4.07 -8.88
CA CYS A 197 4.87 -3.46 -10.21
C CYS A 197 4.93 -1.92 -10.11
N GLY A 198 5.80 -1.32 -10.91
CA GLY A 198 5.89 0.12 -11.12
C GLY A 198 6.09 0.94 -9.84
N GLY A 199 5.43 2.09 -9.78
CA GLY A 199 5.51 3.06 -8.69
C GLY A 199 6.29 4.32 -9.07
N ARG A 200 6.32 5.29 -8.14
CA ARG A 200 7.13 6.50 -8.23
C ARG A 200 8.48 6.28 -7.56
N VAL A 201 9.55 6.59 -8.29
CA VAL A 201 10.93 6.64 -7.83
C VAL A 201 11.46 8.02 -8.21
N MET A 202 11.67 8.89 -7.23
CA MET A 202 11.99 10.30 -7.47
C MET A 202 10.99 10.93 -8.47
N GLU A 203 11.46 11.57 -9.54
CA GLU A 203 10.65 12.20 -10.58
C GLU A 203 10.15 11.23 -11.66
N THR A 204 10.48 9.94 -11.56
CA THR A 204 10.12 8.93 -12.56
C THR A 204 8.99 8.04 -12.05
N ARG A 205 8.14 7.59 -12.98
CA ARG A 205 7.18 6.50 -12.75
C ARG A 205 7.62 5.29 -13.55
N THR A 206 7.81 4.15 -12.89
CA THR A 206 8.42 2.96 -13.50
C THR A 206 7.36 1.94 -13.93
N SER A 207 7.77 0.97 -14.76
CA SER A 207 6.97 -0.19 -15.17
C SER A 207 7.66 -1.52 -14.86
N ASP A 208 8.76 -1.49 -14.11
CA ASP A 208 9.50 -2.67 -13.71
C ASP A 208 8.68 -3.55 -12.78
N ILE A 209 8.89 -4.87 -12.89
CA ILE A 209 8.23 -5.87 -12.04
C ILE A 209 9.30 -6.63 -11.28
N HIS A 210 9.10 -6.75 -9.98
CA HIS A 210 9.96 -7.53 -9.09
C HIS A 210 9.11 -8.51 -8.30
N CYS A 211 9.71 -9.62 -7.87
CA CYS A 211 9.12 -10.47 -6.86
C CYS A 211 10.10 -10.77 -5.73
N LEU A 212 9.58 -10.77 -4.50
CA LEU A 212 10.25 -11.28 -3.32
C LEU A 212 9.70 -12.68 -3.04
N ASP A 213 10.60 -13.65 -2.97
CA ASP A 213 10.26 -14.97 -2.43
C ASP A 213 10.13 -14.86 -0.91
N LEU A 214 8.92 -15.11 -0.38
CA LEU A 214 8.55 -14.88 1.02
C LEU A 214 8.99 -16.03 1.95
N GLU A 215 9.60 -17.08 1.41
CA GLU A 215 10.24 -18.15 2.18
C GLU A 215 11.74 -17.91 2.29
N THR A 216 12.39 -17.58 1.18
CA THR A 216 13.85 -17.41 1.10
C THR A 216 14.33 -15.98 1.22
N TRP A 217 13.40 -15.01 1.28
CA TRP A 217 13.66 -13.57 1.31
C TRP A 217 14.54 -13.07 0.15
N THR A 218 14.46 -13.74 -1.00
CA THR A 218 15.28 -13.43 -2.18
C THR A 218 14.49 -12.63 -3.21
N TRP A 219 14.96 -11.43 -3.52
CA TRP A 219 14.45 -10.59 -4.58
C TRP A 219 14.91 -11.05 -5.96
N SER A 220 13.98 -11.03 -6.91
CA SER A 220 14.23 -11.25 -8.34
C SER A 220 13.54 -10.18 -9.17
N GLU A 221 14.29 -9.56 -10.08
CA GLU A 221 13.74 -8.72 -11.13
C GLU A 221 13.15 -9.63 -12.22
N ILE A 222 11.91 -9.36 -12.63
CA ILE A 222 11.23 -10.09 -13.69
C ILE A 222 11.43 -9.30 -14.98
N VAL A 223 12.23 -9.85 -15.90
CA VAL A 223 12.46 -9.26 -17.23
C VAL A 223 11.40 -9.80 -18.19
N PRO A 224 10.42 -8.99 -18.63
CA PRO A 224 9.37 -9.48 -19.51
C PRO A 224 9.91 -9.73 -20.91
N LEU A 225 9.38 -10.77 -21.56
CA LEU A 225 9.71 -11.09 -22.96
C LEU A 225 8.95 -10.22 -23.97
N SER A 226 7.95 -9.48 -23.50
CA SER A 226 7.10 -8.60 -24.29
C SER A 226 7.34 -7.13 -23.97
N ASN A 227 6.72 -6.25 -24.74
CA ASN A 227 6.67 -4.82 -24.41
C ASN A 227 6.05 -4.61 -23.02
N LEU A 228 6.64 -3.67 -22.29
CA LEU A 228 6.17 -3.24 -20.98
C LEU A 228 5.02 -2.25 -21.11
N PRO A 229 4.07 -2.23 -20.15
CA PRO A 229 3.15 -1.12 -20.00
C PRO A 229 3.94 0.17 -19.73
N VAL A 230 3.34 1.32 -20.09
CA VAL A 230 3.89 2.63 -19.72
C VAL A 230 4.06 2.73 -18.20
N GLY A 231 5.18 3.32 -17.77
CA GLY A 231 5.51 3.52 -16.36
C GLY A 231 4.45 4.32 -15.62
N ARG A 232 4.08 3.86 -14.43
CA ARG A 232 2.89 4.35 -13.71
C ARG A 232 2.97 4.21 -12.19
N SER A 233 2.25 5.08 -11.48
CA SER A 233 1.97 4.99 -10.04
C SER A 233 0.47 5.02 -9.78
N TRP A 234 0.01 4.75 -8.55
CA TRP A 234 -1.41 4.73 -8.18
C TRP A 234 -2.29 3.83 -9.07
N HIS A 235 -1.70 2.76 -9.58
CA HIS A 235 -2.39 1.72 -10.34
C HIS A 235 -2.72 0.55 -9.41
N THR A 236 -3.54 -0.38 -9.87
CA THR A 236 -3.82 -1.64 -9.16
C THR A 236 -3.15 -2.81 -9.87
N LEU A 237 -2.68 -3.77 -9.08
CA LEU A 237 -2.21 -5.08 -9.52
C LEU A 237 -2.97 -6.13 -8.71
N THR A 238 -3.66 -7.04 -9.39
CA THR A 238 -4.54 -8.01 -8.72
C THR A 238 -4.28 -9.40 -9.25
N THR A 239 -3.93 -10.34 -8.37
CA THR A 239 -3.86 -11.77 -8.72
C THR A 239 -5.25 -12.26 -9.09
N VAL A 240 -5.42 -12.81 -10.29
CA VAL A 240 -6.72 -13.31 -10.80
C VAL A 240 -6.75 -14.82 -10.97
N SER A 241 -5.59 -15.47 -10.99
CA SER A 241 -5.44 -16.93 -11.03
C SER A 241 -4.02 -17.32 -10.60
N ASP A 242 -3.74 -18.62 -10.57
CA ASP A 242 -2.41 -19.15 -10.24
C ASP A 242 -1.31 -18.77 -11.24
N THR A 243 -1.67 -18.22 -12.40
CA THR A 243 -0.74 -17.90 -13.49
C THR A 243 -0.87 -16.48 -14.03
N ALA A 244 -1.78 -15.67 -13.50
CA ALA A 244 -2.06 -14.35 -14.06
C ALA A 244 -2.38 -13.29 -13.01
N MET A 245 -1.86 -12.08 -13.28
CA MET A 245 -2.17 -10.85 -12.57
C MET A 245 -2.75 -9.83 -13.54
N PHE A 246 -3.70 -9.04 -13.08
CA PHE A 246 -4.35 -7.98 -13.84
C PHE A 246 -3.84 -6.62 -13.38
N LEU A 247 -3.36 -5.80 -14.32
CA LEU A 247 -2.85 -4.45 -14.10
C LEU A 247 -3.86 -3.44 -14.65
N PHE A 248 -4.29 -2.46 -13.85
CA PHE A 248 -5.24 -1.45 -14.29
C PHE A 248 -4.95 -0.04 -13.76
N GLY A 249 -5.30 0.96 -14.58
CA GLY A 249 -5.29 2.37 -14.19
C GLY A 249 -3.88 2.94 -13.93
N GLY A 250 -3.84 3.92 -13.03
CA GLY A 250 -2.66 4.67 -12.64
C GLY A 250 -2.44 5.98 -13.38
N LEU A 251 -1.39 6.68 -12.95
CA LEU A 251 -0.92 7.94 -13.49
C LEU A 251 0.47 7.73 -14.11
N SER A 252 0.75 8.34 -15.26
CA SER A 252 2.07 8.37 -15.90
C SER A 252 2.61 9.81 -15.98
N VAL A 253 3.91 9.97 -16.19
CA VAL A 253 4.55 11.27 -16.46
C VAL A 253 4.25 11.78 -17.89
N ASP A 254 4.01 10.88 -18.84
CA ASP A 254 3.79 11.24 -20.26
C ASP A 254 2.40 11.84 -20.54
N PHE A 255 1.53 11.85 -19.52
CA PHE A 255 0.21 12.46 -19.58
C PHE A 255 0.01 13.32 -18.34
N PRO A 256 0.46 14.59 -18.36
CA PRO A 256 -0.01 15.54 -17.37
C PRO A 256 -1.54 15.50 -17.44
N LEU A 257 -2.21 15.33 -16.30
CA LEU A 257 -3.57 15.78 -16.15
C LEU A 257 -3.51 17.27 -16.46
N SER A 258 -3.80 17.64 -17.71
CA SER A 258 -3.91 19.03 -18.09
C SER A 258 -4.93 19.64 -17.15
N SER A 259 -4.48 20.63 -16.43
CA SER A 259 -5.32 21.56 -15.68
C SER A 259 -6.58 21.90 -16.49
N ALA A 260 -7.72 21.83 -15.81
CA ALA A 260 -9.09 22.02 -16.28
C ALA A 260 -9.77 20.77 -16.88
N GLY A 261 -10.57 20.12 -16.03
CA GLY A 261 -11.87 19.52 -16.34
C GLY A 261 -11.97 18.61 -17.56
N GLY A 262 -12.06 17.29 -17.34
CA GLY A 262 -12.54 16.40 -18.40
C GLY A 262 -12.15 14.95 -18.18
N TRP A 263 -13.14 14.15 -17.86
CA TRP A 263 -13.16 12.70 -17.91
C TRP A 263 -12.37 12.07 -19.06
N CYS A 264 -11.86 10.87 -18.80
CA CYS A 264 -11.41 9.86 -19.75
C CYS A 264 -12.18 9.93 -21.10
N GLN A 265 -11.63 10.63 -22.10
CA GLN A 265 -12.06 10.45 -23.48
C GLN A 265 -11.20 9.34 -24.10
N LYS A 266 -11.83 8.16 -24.21
CA LYS A 266 -11.42 7.11 -25.14
C LYS A 266 -11.22 7.73 -26.53
N ARG A 267 -10.02 7.60 -27.11
CA ARG A 267 -9.93 7.51 -28.58
C ARG A 267 -10.45 6.14 -28.98
N ALA A 268 -11.72 6.07 -29.35
CA ALA A 268 -12.14 5.08 -30.33
C ALA A 268 -11.50 5.49 -31.66
N ASN A 269 -10.68 4.63 -32.25
CA ASN A 269 -10.33 4.75 -33.66
C ASN A 269 -11.51 4.19 -34.46
N PRO A 270 -12.19 4.99 -35.31
CA PRO A 270 -12.93 4.45 -36.42
C PRO A 270 -11.94 4.24 -37.57
N TYR A 271 -11.77 2.99 -38.01
CA TYR A 271 -11.71 2.53 -39.41
C TYR A 271 -11.57 1.01 -39.39
#